data_AF-A0A2U0ULX8-F1
#
_entry.id   AF-A0A2U0ULX8-F1
#
_cell.length_a   1.000
_cell.length_b   1.000
_cell.length_c   1.000
_cell.angle_alpha   90.00
_cell.angle_beta   90.00
_cell.angle_gamma   90.00
#
_symmetry.space_group_name_H-M   'P 1'
#
loop_
_entity.id
_entity.type
_entity.pdbx_description
1 polymer ?
#
loop_
_entity_poly.entity_id
_entity_poly.type
_entity_poly.pdbx_seq_one_letter_code
_entity_poly.pdbx_strand_id
1 'polypeptide(L)'
;MTSTSKNGAVMPRMTCAVLFLIFTFLYLYDYQADILAVTQHVLSHGQTNYNRLVGALLITVVLWMVQVGVYVGTRLKGYTHALTYFPSLLLLGILTDITPNIGRESYIGHWWWLFPLLMVMYAGAVWLCKQFESLRDQTGGGNVLRHVWINLFTLTAFCLMTCAIGCNDYLLHYRMRMENEMRAARYDEALQVGVKETKTDSSLTLLRVWALSYKRQMGERLFEYPLVGRSASMLPNGRSVRLLILPETTLYRHLGAYVKGCESPMDYLVKLHAIGRATPAAHDWLLCAYLLEGNMDAFANALPRYYDLKKPLPKHYREALTLYTHTRKHPSIVYKDPVLEADYEDYQALCRKTADAQCRYSVLRDSYGGTFWFYYYALKHHGM
;
A
#
# COMPACT_ATOMS: atom_id res chain seq x y z
N MET A 1 -40.07 -39.56 16.97
CA MET A 1 -38.83 -39.07 17.62
C MET A 1 -37.67 -39.03 16.62
N THR A 2 -37.85 -38.38 15.45
CA THR A 2 -36.92 -38.47 14.30
C THR A 2 -36.58 -37.12 13.65
N SER A 3 -37.25 -36.02 14.02
CA SER A 3 -36.96 -34.69 13.42
C SER A 3 -35.82 -33.93 14.10
N THR A 4 -35.55 -34.17 15.39
CA THR A 4 -34.50 -33.49 16.15
C THR A 4 -33.08 -33.90 15.73
N SER A 5 -32.86 -35.15 15.33
CA SER A 5 -31.56 -35.66 14.86
C SER A 5 -31.14 -35.10 13.49
N LYS A 6 -32.07 -34.99 12.53
CA LYS A 6 -31.78 -34.40 11.20
C LYS A 6 -31.43 -32.91 11.29
N ASN A 7 -32.10 -32.17 12.16
CA ASN A 7 -31.85 -30.73 12.33
C ASN A 7 -30.49 -30.44 12.99
N GLY A 8 -30.00 -31.34 13.87
CA GLY A 8 -28.74 -31.15 14.61
C GLY A 8 -27.48 -31.11 13.73
N ALA A 9 -27.46 -31.82 12.60
CA ALA A 9 -26.32 -31.80 11.66
C ALA A 9 -26.47 -30.76 10.54
N VAL A 10 -27.70 -30.31 10.24
CA VAL A 10 -27.96 -29.29 9.22
C VAL A 10 -27.60 -27.90 9.73
N MET A 11 -27.87 -27.61 11.00
CA MET A 11 -27.58 -26.32 11.63
C MET A 11 -26.09 -25.92 11.57
N PRO A 12 -25.12 -26.72 12.02
CA PRO A 12 -23.70 -26.37 11.94
C PRO A 12 -23.21 -26.18 10.49
N ARG A 13 -23.77 -26.92 9.53
CA ARG A 13 -23.42 -26.79 8.10
C ARG A 13 -23.88 -25.45 7.54
N MET A 14 -25.13 -25.08 7.80
CA MET A 14 -25.68 -23.80 7.37
C MET A 14 -24.91 -22.62 7.98
N THR A 15 -24.62 -22.68 9.29
CA THR A 15 -23.86 -21.63 9.97
C THR A 15 -22.44 -21.49 9.42
N CYS A 16 -21.73 -22.60 9.20
CA CYS A 16 -20.38 -22.56 8.61
C CYS A 16 -20.40 -22.02 7.17
N ALA A 17 -21.38 -22.42 6.36
CA ALA A 17 -21.52 -21.94 4.99
C ALA A 17 -21.76 -20.43 4.95
N VAL A 18 -22.67 -19.92 5.79
CA VAL A 18 -22.95 -18.48 5.90
C VAL A 18 -21.70 -17.71 6.32
N LEU A 19 -21.01 -18.16 7.37
CA LEU A 19 -19.78 -17.51 7.83
C LEU A 19 -18.70 -17.51 6.74
N PHE A 20 -18.49 -18.65 6.08
CA PHE A 20 -17.51 -18.78 5.01
C PHE A 20 -17.79 -17.84 3.83
N LEU A 21 -19.05 -17.77 3.38
CA LEU A 21 -19.45 -16.91 2.27
C LEU A 21 -19.28 -15.43 2.61
N ILE A 22 -19.75 -15.01 3.80
CA ILE A 22 -19.60 -13.63 4.27
C ILE A 22 -18.11 -13.28 4.41
N PHE A 23 -17.33 -14.12 5.09
CA PHE A 23 -15.91 -13.90 5.27
C PHE A 23 -15.17 -13.78 3.93
N THR A 24 -15.36 -14.75 3.04
CA THR A 24 -14.66 -14.79 1.75
C THR A 24 -15.02 -13.57 0.89
N PHE A 25 -16.31 -13.21 0.84
CA PHE A 25 -16.76 -12.04 0.09
C PHE A 25 -16.16 -10.75 0.66
N LEU A 26 -16.27 -10.50 1.97
CA LEU A 26 -15.74 -9.27 2.58
C LEU A 26 -14.21 -9.20 2.48
N TYR A 27 -13.53 -10.32 2.69
CA TYR A 27 -12.07 -10.41 2.54
C TYR A 27 -11.62 -10.03 1.12
N LEU A 28 -12.31 -10.53 0.09
CA LEU A 28 -11.98 -10.25 -1.31
C LEU A 28 -12.41 -8.84 -1.74
N TYR A 29 -13.58 -8.39 -1.31
CA TYR A 29 -14.20 -7.15 -1.77
C TYR A 29 -13.65 -5.91 -1.08
N ASP A 30 -13.48 -5.95 0.26
CA ASP A 30 -13.04 -4.79 1.03
C ASP A 30 -11.53 -4.81 1.32
N TYR A 31 -10.95 -5.98 1.58
CA TYR A 31 -9.55 -6.07 2.01
C TYR A 31 -8.56 -6.30 0.86
N GLN A 32 -8.83 -7.26 -0.04
CA GLN A 32 -7.87 -7.70 -1.06
C GLN A 32 -8.19 -7.23 -2.48
N ALA A 33 -9.21 -6.39 -2.67
CA ALA A 33 -9.65 -5.98 -4.01
C ALA A 33 -8.57 -5.24 -4.80
N ASP A 34 -7.82 -4.34 -4.17
CA ASP A 34 -6.76 -3.57 -4.83
C ASP A 34 -5.57 -4.46 -5.22
N ILE A 35 -5.21 -5.40 -4.34
CA ILE A 35 -4.14 -6.39 -4.57
C ILE A 35 -4.50 -7.34 -5.73
N LEU A 36 -5.74 -7.83 -5.78
CA LEU A 36 -6.23 -8.66 -6.88
C LEU A 36 -6.30 -7.91 -8.20
N ALA A 37 -6.69 -6.62 -8.17
CA ALA A 37 -6.72 -5.79 -9.36
C ALA A 37 -5.35 -5.66 -10.01
N VAL A 38 -4.31 -5.49 -9.19
CA VAL A 38 -2.92 -5.41 -9.64
C VAL A 38 -2.46 -6.75 -10.16
N THR A 39 -2.76 -7.83 -9.44
CA THR A 39 -2.33 -9.18 -9.81
C THR A 39 -2.90 -9.58 -11.16
N GLN A 40 -4.19 -9.35 -11.38
CA GLN A 40 -4.81 -9.56 -12.67
C GLN A 40 -4.17 -8.67 -13.76
N HIS A 41 -3.90 -7.39 -13.45
CA HIS A 41 -3.27 -6.49 -14.41
C HIS A 41 -1.86 -6.98 -14.83
N VAL A 42 -1.02 -7.34 -13.86
CA VAL A 42 0.35 -7.83 -14.09
C VAL A 42 0.33 -9.15 -14.87
N LEU A 43 -0.47 -10.13 -14.43
CA LEU A 43 -0.56 -11.45 -15.08
C LEU A 43 -1.17 -11.39 -16.49
N SER A 44 -2.04 -10.40 -16.77
CA SER A 44 -2.62 -10.19 -18.09
C SER A 44 -1.83 -9.23 -18.98
N HIS A 45 -0.65 -8.77 -18.56
CA HIS A 45 0.13 -7.73 -19.26
C HIS A 45 -0.71 -6.49 -19.62
N GLY A 46 -1.61 -6.11 -18.71
CA GLY A 46 -2.48 -4.95 -18.84
C GLY A 46 -3.69 -5.10 -19.76
N GLN A 47 -3.97 -6.31 -20.26
CA GLN A 47 -5.09 -6.55 -21.19
C GLN A 47 -6.46 -6.59 -20.50
N THR A 48 -6.50 -6.77 -19.17
CA THR A 48 -7.76 -6.97 -18.46
C THR A 48 -7.94 -6.00 -17.30
N ASN A 49 -9.19 -5.67 -17.00
CA ASN A 49 -9.59 -4.82 -15.89
C ASN A 49 -10.35 -5.65 -14.84
N TYR A 50 -9.89 -5.58 -13.60
CA TYR A 50 -10.56 -6.24 -12.48
C TYR A 50 -11.76 -5.43 -12.01
N ASN A 51 -12.92 -6.08 -11.91
CA ASN A 51 -14.09 -5.52 -11.25
C ASN A 51 -14.21 -6.16 -9.87
N ARG A 52 -14.15 -5.33 -8.82
CA ARG A 52 -14.19 -5.76 -7.42
C ARG A 52 -15.37 -6.67 -7.08
N LEU A 53 -16.58 -6.34 -7.57
CA LEU A 53 -17.80 -7.08 -7.24
C LEU A 53 -17.81 -8.43 -7.94
N VAL A 54 -17.55 -8.42 -9.25
CA VAL A 54 -17.55 -9.63 -10.08
C VAL A 54 -16.44 -10.58 -9.63
N GLY A 55 -15.25 -10.05 -9.36
CA GLY A 55 -14.11 -10.84 -8.86
C GLY A 55 -14.42 -11.49 -7.51
N ALA A 56 -14.90 -10.70 -6.54
CA ALA A 56 -15.25 -11.23 -5.21
C ALA A 56 -16.34 -12.31 -5.29
N LEU A 57 -17.41 -12.09 -6.06
CA LEU A 57 -18.48 -13.07 -6.24
C LEU A 57 -17.98 -14.34 -6.92
N LEU A 58 -17.25 -14.21 -8.03
CA LEU A 58 -16.77 -15.34 -8.82
C LEU A 58 -15.82 -16.21 -8.01
N ILE A 59 -14.83 -15.61 -7.34
CA ILE A 59 -13.86 -16.34 -6.52
C ILE A 59 -14.58 -17.02 -5.34
N THR A 60 -15.51 -16.32 -4.67
CA THR A 60 -16.29 -16.90 -3.56
C THR A 60 -17.09 -18.13 -4.01
N VAL A 61 -17.76 -18.05 -5.17
CA VAL A 61 -18.53 -19.17 -5.74
C VAL A 61 -17.62 -20.34 -6.10
N VAL A 62 -16.47 -20.09 -6.72
CA VAL A 62 -15.50 -21.13 -7.06
C VAL A 62 -14.97 -21.84 -5.81
N LEU A 63 -14.57 -21.07 -4.79
CA LEU A 63 -14.08 -21.64 -3.53
C LEU A 63 -15.16 -22.41 -2.77
N TRP A 64 -16.42 -21.96 -2.85
CA TRP A 64 -17.55 -22.70 -2.33
C TRP A 64 -17.77 -24.02 -3.07
N MET A 65 -17.68 -24.04 -4.40
CA MET A 65 -17.76 -25.28 -5.19
C MET A 65 -16.64 -26.27 -4.83
N VAL A 66 -15.41 -25.78 -4.58
CA VAL A 66 -14.31 -26.61 -4.07
C VAL A 66 -14.68 -27.24 -2.73
N GLN A 67 -15.25 -26.46 -1.80
CA GLN A 67 -15.68 -26.98 -0.50
C GLN A 67 -16.77 -28.06 -0.66
N VAL A 68 -17.75 -27.85 -1.55
CA VAL A 68 -18.78 -28.84 -1.85
C VAL A 68 -18.16 -30.13 -2.39
N GLY A 69 -17.20 -30.04 -3.31
CA GLY A 69 -16.46 -31.19 -3.83
C GLY A 69 -15.71 -31.97 -2.75
N VAL A 70 -15.00 -31.25 -1.87
CA VAL A 70 -14.32 -31.85 -0.71
C VAL A 70 -15.32 -32.52 0.24
N TYR A 71 -16.47 -31.90 0.49
CA TYR A 71 -17.53 -32.49 1.31
C TYR A 71 -18.10 -33.77 0.67
N VAL A 72 -18.32 -33.80 -0.64
CA VAL A 72 -18.80 -34.99 -1.36
C VAL A 72 -17.79 -36.15 -1.27
N GLY A 73 -16.50 -35.88 -1.44
CA GLY A 73 -15.44 -36.89 -1.37
C GLY A 73 -15.16 -37.37 0.06
N THR A 74 -15.13 -36.47 1.04
CA THR A 74 -14.81 -36.82 2.42
C THR A 74 -16.03 -37.30 3.21
N ARG A 75 -17.25 -36.84 2.89
CA ARG A 75 -18.50 -37.15 3.61
C ARG A 75 -18.44 -36.87 5.12
N LEU A 76 -17.63 -35.91 5.55
CA LEU A 76 -17.49 -35.52 6.97
C LEU A 76 -18.80 -34.93 7.50
N LYS A 77 -19.32 -35.47 8.62
CA LYS A 77 -20.58 -35.04 9.23
C LYS A 77 -20.34 -34.47 10.63
N GLY A 78 -21.38 -33.85 11.20
CA GLY A 78 -21.40 -33.44 12.61
C GLY A 78 -20.23 -32.54 13.04
N TYR A 79 -19.31 -33.08 13.85
CA TYR A 79 -18.25 -32.36 14.56
C TYR A 79 -17.10 -31.85 13.68
N THR A 80 -16.86 -32.50 12.54
CA THR A 80 -15.66 -32.31 11.73
C THR A 80 -15.96 -31.61 10.40
N HIS A 81 -17.18 -31.11 10.23
CA HIS A 81 -17.63 -30.50 8.98
C HIS A 81 -16.79 -29.29 8.54
N ALA A 82 -16.28 -28.50 9.49
CA ALA A 82 -15.43 -27.35 9.22
C ALA A 82 -14.14 -27.70 8.45
N LEU A 83 -13.62 -28.93 8.58
CA LEU A 83 -12.44 -29.39 7.83
C LEU A 83 -12.69 -29.40 6.32
N THR A 84 -13.93 -29.42 5.86
CA THR A 84 -14.22 -29.33 4.41
C THR A 84 -13.87 -27.98 3.81
N TYR A 85 -13.80 -26.92 4.62
CA TYR A 85 -13.46 -25.57 4.18
C TYR A 85 -11.95 -25.32 4.12
N PHE A 86 -11.12 -26.20 4.70
CA PHE A 86 -9.67 -25.99 4.77
C PHE A 86 -9.04 -25.80 3.39
N PRO A 87 -9.28 -26.67 2.37
CA PRO A 87 -8.68 -26.48 1.05
C PRO A 87 -9.09 -25.16 0.39
N SER A 88 -10.36 -24.77 0.51
CA SER A 88 -10.87 -23.51 -0.05
C SER A 88 -10.24 -22.28 0.60
N LEU A 89 -10.11 -22.27 1.93
CA LEU A 89 -9.49 -21.17 2.67
C LEU A 89 -7.97 -21.12 2.48
N LEU A 90 -7.32 -22.28 2.34
CA LEU A 90 -5.91 -22.34 1.97
C LEU A 90 -5.68 -21.76 0.57
N LEU A 91 -6.47 -22.17 -0.42
CA LEU A 91 -6.39 -21.62 -1.78
C LEU A 91 -6.66 -20.12 -1.81
N LEU A 92 -7.61 -19.63 -1.00
CA LEU A 92 -7.88 -18.19 -0.86
C LEU A 92 -6.65 -17.44 -0.33
N GLY A 93 -6.00 -17.97 0.71
CA GLY A 93 -4.79 -17.36 1.27
C GLY A 93 -3.66 -17.34 0.26
N ILE A 94 -3.43 -18.44 -0.46
CA ILE A 94 -2.42 -18.52 -1.52
C ILE A 94 -2.70 -17.53 -2.64
N LEU A 95 -3.98 -17.39 -3.03
CA LEU A 95 -4.39 -16.46 -4.09
C LEU A 95 -4.05 -15.01 -3.73
N THR A 96 -4.12 -14.66 -2.45
CA THR A 96 -3.86 -13.30 -1.96
C THR A 96 -2.46 -13.12 -1.35
N ASP A 97 -1.63 -14.17 -1.31
CA ASP A 97 -0.22 -14.09 -0.91
C ASP A 97 0.61 -13.51 -2.06
N ILE A 98 0.71 -12.19 -2.09
CA ILE A 98 1.35 -11.46 -3.17
C ILE A 98 2.53 -10.66 -2.62
N THR A 99 3.68 -10.85 -3.26
CA THR A 99 4.89 -10.10 -2.94
C THR A 99 4.98 -8.82 -3.79
N PRO A 100 5.65 -7.77 -3.29
CA PRO A 100 5.93 -6.55 -4.06
C PRO A 100 6.73 -6.78 -5.36
N ASN A 101 7.29 -7.97 -5.56
CA ASN A 101 8.13 -8.35 -6.71
C ASN A 101 7.40 -9.21 -7.75
N ILE A 102 6.06 -9.24 -7.75
CA ILE A 102 5.23 -10.09 -8.64
C ILE A 102 5.56 -9.97 -10.15
N GLY A 103 6.18 -8.87 -10.60
CA GLY A 103 6.61 -8.71 -12.00
C GLY A 103 7.95 -9.40 -12.36
N ARG A 104 8.69 -9.93 -11.38
CA ARG A 104 10.00 -10.59 -11.58
C ARG A 104 10.06 -12.00 -10.98
N GLU A 105 9.40 -12.19 -9.85
CA GLU A 105 9.39 -13.48 -9.15
C GLU A 105 8.18 -14.29 -9.57
N SER A 106 8.32 -15.62 -9.52
CA SER A 106 7.20 -16.52 -9.81
C SER A 106 6.14 -16.37 -8.72
N TYR A 107 4.92 -16.00 -9.13
CA TYR A 107 3.76 -15.84 -8.26
C TYR A 107 3.51 -17.05 -7.35
N ILE A 108 3.74 -18.28 -7.83
CA ILE A 108 3.51 -19.50 -7.07
C ILE A 108 4.61 -19.77 -6.03
N GLY A 109 5.86 -19.34 -6.31
CA GLY A 109 6.99 -19.44 -5.38
C GLY A 109 7.06 -20.76 -4.61
N HIS A 110 7.05 -20.65 -3.27
CA HIS A 110 7.15 -21.77 -2.33
C HIS A 110 5.88 -22.63 -2.26
N TRP A 111 4.74 -22.14 -2.74
CA TRP A 111 3.48 -22.88 -2.69
C TRP A 111 3.47 -24.12 -3.59
N TRP A 112 4.37 -24.18 -4.59
CA TRP A 112 4.51 -25.34 -5.45
C TRP A 112 4.75 -26.65 -4.68
N TRP A 113 5.54 -26.61 -3.60
CA TRP A 113 5.81 -27.79 -2.76
C TRP A 113 5.03 -27.76 -1.43
N LEU A 114 4.79 -26.57 -0.88
CA LEU A 114 4.10 -26.42 0.41
C LEU A 114 2.62 -26.81 0.32
N PHE A 115 1.94 -26.44 -0.77
CA PHE A 115 0.52 -26.80 -0.96
C PHE A 115 0.31 -28.33 -1.02
N PRO A 116 1.03 -29.11 -1.84
CA PRO A 116 0.94 -30.57 -1.82
C PRO A 116 1.21 -31.17 -0.44
N LEU A 117 2.24 -30.68 0.26
CA LEU A 117 2.59 -31.16 1.61
C LEU A 117 1.43 -30.94 2.60
N LEU A 118 0.84 -29.74 2.61
CA LEU A 118 -0.30 -29.40 3.46
C LEU A 118 -1.54 -30.24 3.10
N MET A 119 -1.76 -30.55 1.83
CA MET A 119 -2.86 -31.41 1.40
C MET A 119 -2.68 -32.88 1.83
N VAL A 120 -1.45 -33.39 1.86
CA VAL A 120 -1.15 -34.72 2.43
C VAL A 120 -1.42 -34.75 3.93
N MET A 121 -0.96 -33.74 4.67
CA MET A 121 -1.23 -33.60 6.11
C MET A 121 -2.73 -33.49 6.39
N TYR A 122 -3.45 -32.71 5.57
CA TYR A 122 -4.89 -32.59 5.61
C TYR A 122 -5.59 -33.94 5.40
N ALA A 123 -5.19 -34.73 4.40
CA ALA A 123 -5.76 -36.05 4.16
C ALA A 123 -5.55 -37.00 5.35
N GLY A 124 -4.36 -36.97 5.97
CA GLY A 124 -4.08 -37.69 7.20
C GLY A 124 -4.97 -37.25 8.37
N ALA A 125 -5.16 -35.94 8.56
CA ALA A 125 -6.06 -35.40 9.57
C ALA A 125 -7.52 -35.79 9.34
N VAL A 126 -8.01 -35.73 8.10
CA VAL A 126 -9.36 -36.20 7.74
C VAL A 126 -9.52 -37.69 8.01
N TRP A 127 -8.52 -38.51 7.68
CA TRP A 127 -8.53 -39.94 7.96
C TRP A 127 -8.62 -40.23 9.46
N LEU A 128 -7.78 -39.57 10.28
CA LEU A 128 -7.84 -39.67 11.74
C LEU A 128 -9.20 -39.22 12.29
N CYS A 129 -9.71 -38.07 11.84
CA CYS A 129 -11.00 -37.55 12.26
C CYS A 129 -12.15 -38.53 11.96
N LYS A 130 -12.14 -39.19 10.80
CA LYS A 130 -13.10 -40.24 10.46
C LYS A 130 -13.02 -41.45 11.39
N GLN A 131 -11.80 -41.86 11.75
CA GLN A 131 -11.60 -42.97 12.68
C GLN A 131 -12.19 -42.65 14.06
N PHE A 132 -11.94 -41.44 14.57
CA PHE A 132 -12.52 -40.97 15.84
C PHE A 132 -14.04 -40.78 15.77
N GLU A 133 -14.58 -40.30 14.65
CA GLU A 133 -16.03 -40.15 14.45
C GLU A 133 -16.73 -41.53 14.48
N SER A 134 -16.15 -42.54 13.82
CA SER A 134 -16.66 -43.91 13.85
C SER A 134 -16.67 -44.54 15.25
N LEU A 135 -15.67 -44.25 16.07
CA LEU A 135 -15.61 -44.74 17.46
C LEU A 135 -16.63 -44.05 18.36
N ARG A 136 -16.95 -42.79 18.06
CA ARG A 136 -17.80 -41.95 18.92
C ARG A 136 -19.28 -42.01 18.59
N ASP A 137 -19.65 -42.29 17.35
CA ASP A 137 -21.05 -42.58 16.98
C ASP A 137 -21.60 -43.78 17.77
N GLN A 138 -20.73 -44.67 18.28
CA GLN A 138 -21.10 -45.79 19.15
C GLN A 138 -21.44 -45.38 20.59
N THR A 139 -21.04 -44.18 21.05
CA THR A 139 -21.18 -43.74 22.46
C THR A 139 -22.30 -42.72 22.70
N GLY A 140 -23.15 -42.43 21.71
CA GLY A 140 -24.49 -41.85 21.86
C GLY A 140 -24.65 -40.60 22.73
N GLY A 141 -24.84 -39.42 22.12
CA GLY A 141 -25.39 -38.24 22.79
C GLY A 141 -24.45 -37.04 22.86
N GLY A 142 -24.39 -36.27 21.78
CA GLY A 142 -23.68 -34.98 21.74
C GLY A 142 -24.64 -33.79 21.72
N ASN A 143 -24.40 -32.79 22.57
CA ASN A 143 -25.14 -31.52 22.54
C ASN A 143 -24.92 -30.80 21.20
N VAL A 144 -25.98 -30.56 20.42
CA VAL A 144 -25.95 -29.86 19.12
C VAL A 144 -25.17 -28.54 19.19
N LEU A 145 -25.37 -27.77 20.27
CA LEU A 145 -24.67 -26.51 20.51
C LEU A 145 -23.13 -26.69 20.54
N ARG A 146 -22.64 -27.76 21.16
CA ARG A 146 -21.20 -28.09 21.21
C ARG A 146 -20.65 -28.37 19.81
N HIS A 147 -21.41 -29.05 18.96
CA HIS A 147 -21.00 -29.28 17.56
C HIS A 147 -20.88 -27.97 16.78
N VAL A 148 -21.85 -27.07 16.93
CA VAL A 148 -21.83 -25.76 16.26
C VAL A 148 -20.59 -24.97 16.69
N TRP A 149 -20.32 -24.87 18.00
CA TRP A 149 -19.16 -24.13 18.51
C TRP A 149 -17.82 -24.70 18.05
N ILE A 150 -17.64 -26.02 18.05
CA ILE A 150 -16.38 -26.64 17.59
C ILE A 150 -16.15 -26.29 16.11
N ASN A 151 -17.15 -26.50 15.25
CA ASN A 151 -17.01 -26.17 13.84
C ASN A 151 -16.78 -24.68 13.60
N LEU A 152 -17.47 -23.82 14.35
CA LEU A 152 -17.29 -22.37 14.23
C LEU A 152 -15.88 -21.94 14.65
N PHE A 153 -15.36 -22.47 15.76
CA PHE A 153 -14.00 -22.18 16.21
C PHE A 153 -12.96 -22.65 15.22
N THR A 154 -13.10 -23.86 14.68
CA THR A 154 -12.22 -24.39 13.63
C THR A 154 -12.29 -23.55 12.36
N LEU A 155 -13.48 -23.17 11.91
CA LEU A 155 -13.65 -22.32 10.72
C LEU A 155 -13.02 -20.94 10.94
N THR A 156 -13.25 -20.32 12.09
CA THR A 156 -12.62 -19.04 12.45
C THR A 156 -11.10 -19.17 12.46
N ALA A 157 -10.54 -20.26 12.99
CA ALA A 157 -9.10 -20.50 12.94
C ALA A 157 -8.57 -20.57 11.50
N PHE A 158 -9.31 -21.18 10.57
CA PHE A 158 -8.95 -21.17 9.14
C PHE A 158 -9.10 -19.79 8.49
N CYS A 159 -10.09 -19.00 8.89
CA CYS A 159 -10.20 -17.61 8.44
C CYS A 159 -8.98 -16.79 8.91
N LEU A 160 -8.58 -16.92 10.17
CA LEU A 160 -7.37 -16.28 10.71
C LEU A 160 -6.09 -16.75 10.01
N MET A 161 -5.98 -18.05 9.70
CA MET A 161 -4.90 -18.60 8.89
C MET A 161 -4.87 -17.95 7.50
N THR A 162 -6.03 -17.81 6.85
CA THR A 162 -6.14 -17.15 5.54
C THR A 162 -5.65 -15.71 5.61
N CYS A 163 -6.07 -14.97 6.64
CA CYS A 163 -5.57 -13.62 6.87
C CYS A 163 -4.05 -13.61 7.08
N ALA A 164 -3.50 -14.55 7.86
CA ALA A 164 -2.06 -14.61 8.13
C ALA A 164 -1.22 -14.96 6.88
N ILE A 165 -1.77 -15.80 5.98
CA ILE A 165 -1.12 -16.17 4.72
C ILE A 165 -1.19 -15.03 3.70
N GLY A 166 -2.35 -14.39 3.55
CA GLY A 166 -2.54 -13.37 2.53
C GLY A 166 -1.70 -12.11 2.75
N CYS A 167 -1.68 -11.24 1.75
CA CYS A 167 -0.90 -10.01 1.78
C CYS A 167 -1.39 -9.05 2.88
N ASN A 168 -0.59 -8.92 3.94
CA ASN A 168 -0.79 -7.99 5.05
C ASN A 168 0.13 -6.76 4.99
N ASP A 169 0.90 -6.59 3.90
CA ASP A 169 1.76 -5.41 3.73
C ASP A 169 0.91 -4.17 3.43
N TYR A 170 0.68 -3.36 4.46
CA TYR A 170 -0.11 -2.14 4.37
C TYR A 170 0.51 -1.10 3.41
N LEU A 171 1.85 -1.06 3.25
CA LEU A 171 2.48 -0.15 2.27
C LEU A 171 2.14 -0.60 0.85
N LEU A 172 2.17 -1.90 0.59
CA LEU A 172 1.76 -2.44 -0.70
C LEU A 172 0.29 -2.09 -0.96
N HIS A 173 -0.61 -2.31 0.00
CA HIS A 173 -2.02 -1.91 -0.11
C HIS A 173 -2.19 -0.43 -0.47
N TYR A 174 -1.46 0.48 0.20
CA TYR A 174 -1.53 1.91 -0.12
C TYR A 174 -1.03 2.24 -1.52
N ARG A 175 0.10 1.66 -1.94
CA ARG A 175 0.61 1.86 -3.31
C ARG A 175 -0.43 1.40 -4.33
N MET A 176 -0.99 0.20 -4.14
CA MET A 176 -1.95 -0.39 -5.08
C MET A 176 -3.24 0.42 -5.15
N ARG A 177 -3.72 0.90 -4.00
CA ARG A 177 -4.87 1.81 -3.93
C ARG A 177 -4.59 3.12 -4.66
N MET A 178 -3.45 3.75 -4.41
CA MET A 178 -3.06 4.99 -5.10
C MET A 178 -2.98 4.78 -6.61
N GLU A 179 -2.31 3.72 -7.08
CA GLU A 179 -2.20 3.42 -8.51
C GLU A 179 -3.57 3.17 -9.16
N ASN A 180 -4.48 2.46 -8.48
CA ASN A 180 -5.84 2.24 -8.97
C ASN A 180 -6.65 3.53 -9.09
N GLU A 181 -6.63 4.40 -8.08
CA GLU A 181 -7.36 5.67 -8.12
C GLU A 181 -6.73 6.63 -9.15
N MET A 182 -5.39 6.70 -9.23
CA MET A 182 -4.69 7.49 -10.25
C MET A 182 -4.98 7.00 -11.67
N ARG A 183 -5.06 5.68 -11.89
CA ARG A 183 -5.47 5.11 -13.18
C ARG A 183 -6.89 5.53 -13.55
N ALA A 184 -7.77 5.68 -12.55
CA ALA A 184 -9.12 6.19 -12.73
C ALA A 184 -9.20 7.74 -12.76
N ALA A 185 -8.06 8.44 -12.87
CA ALA A 185 -7.92 9.90 -12.83
C ALA A 185 -8.47 10.58 -11.55
N ARG A 186 -8.61 9.80 -10.46
CA ARG A 186 -9.10 10.22 -9.14
C ARG A 186 -7.92 10.57 -8.22
N TYR A 187 -7.26 11.68 -8.56
CA TYR A 187 -6.03 12.11 -7.89
C TYR A 187 -6.26 12.62 -6.45
N ASP A 188 -7.42 13.21 -6.17
CA ASP A 188 -7.75 13.69 -4.83
C ASP A 188 -7.91 12.52 -3.85
N GLU A 189 -8.60 11.47 -4.27
CA GLU A 189 -8.76 10.23 -3.52
C GLU A 189 -7.43 9.52 -3.32
N ALA A 190 -6.59 9.47 -4.37
CA ALA A 190 -5.25 8.90 -4.27
C ALA A 190 -4.40 9.62 -3.19
N LEU A 191 -4.47 10.94 -3.10
CA LEU A 191 -3.71 11.71 -2.10
C LEU A 191 -4.20 11.53 -0.66
N GLN A 192 -5.44 11.05 -0.45
CA GLN A 192 -5.93 10.71 0.90
C GLN A 192 -5.42 9.36 1.40
N VAL A 193 -4.90 8.50 0.51
CA VAL A 193 -4.42 7.17 0.87
C VAL A 193 -3.17 7.26 1.75
N GLY A 194 -3.26 6.73 2.97
CA GLY A 194 -2.13 6.66 3.90
C GLY A 194 -1.59 8.03 4.33
N VAL A 195 -2.40 9.09 4.29
CA VAL A 195 -1.95 10.45 4.66
C VAL A 195 -1.60 10.58 6.14
N LYS A 196 -2.29 9.82 7.00
CA LYS A 196 -2.05 9.80 8.46
C LYS A 196 -0.93 8.85 8.87
N GLU A 197 -0.47 8.02 7.94
CA GLU A 197 0.50 6.98 8.24
C GLU A 197 1.91 7.52 8.14
N THR A 198 2.71 7.26 9.17
CA THR A 198 4.08 7.78 9.26
C THR A 198 5.07 6.98 8.41
N LYS A 199 4.80 5.69 8.21
CA LYS A 199 5.66 4.80 7.42
C LYS A 199 5.39 5.00 5.93
N THR A 200 6.45 5.11 5.16
CA THR A 200 6.43 5.34 3.72
C THR A 200 7.63 4.67 3.05
N ASP A 201 7.65 4.67 1.73
CA ASP A 201 8.74 4.15 0.93
C ASP A 201 8.93 4.98 -0.36
N SER A 202 9.93 4.61 -1.14
CA SER A 202 10.29 5.30 -2.38
C SER A 202 9.19 5.27 -3.44
N SER A 203 8.46 4.16 -3.61
CA SER A 203 7.36 4.07 -4.59
C SER A 203 6.17 4.94 -4.19
N LEU A 204 5.79 4.94 -2.91
CA LEU A 204 4.70 5.77 -2.39
C LEU A 204 5.07 7.26 -2.48
N THR A 205 6.34 7.59 -2.26
CA THR A 205 6.87 8.94 -2.50
C THR A 205 6.69 9.35 -3.96
N LEU A 206 7.04 8.50 -4.93
CA LEU A 206 6.77 8.76 -6.36
C LEU A 206 5.28 9.01 -6.61
N LEU A 207 4.40 8.14 -6.11
CA LEU A 207 2.96 8.23 -6.36
C LEU A 207 2.37 9.54 -5.81
N ARG A 208 2.83 9.99 -4.64
CA ARG A 208 2.45 11.28 -4.05
C ARG A 208 2.95 12.45 -4.88
N VAL A 209 4.22 12.45 -5.27
CA VAL A 209 4.80 13.47 -6.15
C VAL A 209 3.99 13.55 -7.45
N TRP A 210 3.68 12.41 -8.04
CA TRP A 210 2.95 12.34 -9.31
C TRP A 210 1.52 12.85 -9.18
N ALA A 211 0.78 12.42 -8.16
CA ALA A 211 -0.58 12.90 -7.92
C ALA A 211 -0.61 14.41 -7.60
N LEU A 212 0.32 14.91 -6.78
CA LEU A 212 0.46 16.35 -6.50
C LEU A 212 0.81 17.16 -7.74
N SER A 213 1.62 16.61 -8.64
CA SER A 213 1.98 17.26 -9.90
C SER A 213 0.76 17.46 -10.80
N TYR A 214 -0.10 16.44 -10.92
CA TYR A 214 -1.36 16.57 -11.66
C TYR A 214 -2.29 17.62 -11.04
N LYS A 215 -2.30 17.73 -9.72
CA LYS A 215 -3.06 18.75 -8.98
C LYS A 215 -2.39 20.13 -8.96
N ARG A 216 -1.16 20.28 -9.47
CA ARG A 216 -0.33 21.51 -9.37
C ARG A 216 -0.15 22.00 -7.92
N GLN A 217 -0.01 21.05 -7.00
CA GLN A 217 0.12 21.30 -5.55
C GLN A 217 1.46 20.82 -4.99
N MET A 218 2.44 20.54 -5.86
CA MET A 218 3.72 19.98 -5.41
C MET A 218 4.46 20.94 -4.48
N GLY A 219 4.63 22.20 -4.89
CA GLY A 219 5.23 23.24 -4.03
C GLY A 219 4.40 23.63 -2.80
N GLU A 220 3.14 23.21 -2.72
CA GLU A 220 2.23 23.56 -1.61
C GLU A 220 2.18 22.49 -0.53
N ARG A 221 2.23 21.21 -0.92
CA ARG A 221 1.86 20.10 -0.02
C ARG A 221 2.86 18.95 0.02
N LEU A 222 3.91 18.94 -0.82
CA LEU A 222 4.82 17.79 -0.89
C LEU A 222 5.41 17.41 0.47
N PHE A 223 5.84 18.40 1.26
CA PHE A 223 6.46 18.18 2.57
C PHE A 223 5.44 17.99 3.70
N GLU A 224 4.14 17.98 3.40
CA GLU A 224 3.09 17.56 4.34
C GLU A 224 2.96 16.03 4.41
N TYR A 225 3.51 15.31 3.43
CA TYR A 225 3.51 13.86 3.39
C TYR A 225 4.82 13.29 3.94
N PRO A 226 4.82 12.06 4.47
CA PRO A 226 6.05 11.33 4.73
C PRO A 226 6.78 11.02 3.41
N LEU A 227 8.07 11.36 3.33
CA LEU A 227 8.92 11.21 2.13
C LEU A 227 10.15 10.36 2.45
N VAL A 228 10.55 9.48 1.53
CA VAL A 228 11.75 8.64 1.63
C VAL A 228 12.50 8.59 0.30
N GLY A 229 13.84 8.59 0.33
CA GLY A 229 14.70 8.34 -0.83
C GLY A 229 14.94 9.54 -1.76
N ARG A 230 14.65 10.76 -1.27
CA ARG A 230 15.08 12.04 -1.84
C ARG A 230 14.73 12.18 -3.33
N SER A 231 15.57 12.81 -4.15
CA SER A 231 15.28 12.95 -5.59
C SER A 231 15.27 11.61 -6.33
N ALA A 232 15.99 10.60 -5.83
CA ALA A 232 16.03 9.27 -6.44
C ALA A 232 14.68 8.54 -6.40
N SER A 233 13.78 8.94 -5.49
CA SER A 233 12.41 8.44 -5.39
C SER A 233 11.42 9.14 -6.32
N MET A 234 11.82 10.22 -7.00
CA MET A 234 10.87 11.03 -7.78
C MET A 234 10.58 10.48 -9.18
N LEU A 235 11.31 9.46 -9.64
CA LEU A 235 11.08 8.78 -10.91
C LEU A 235 11.34 7.28 -10.77
N PRO A 236 10.71 6.43 -11.61
CA PRO A 236 11.02 5.02 -11.69
C PRO A 236 12.51 4.80 -11.96
N ASN A 237 13.13 3.92 -11.17
CA ASN A 237 14.56 3.62 -11.24
C ASN A 237 14.85 2.12 -11.37
N GLY A 238 13.80 1.28 -11.46
CA GLY A 238 13.89 -0.17 -11.59
C GLY A 238 14.50 -0.90 -10.39
N ARG A 239 14.87 -0.16 -9.33
CA ARG A 239 15.42 -0.66 -8.07
C ARG A 239 14.41 -0.47 -6.94
N SER A 240 14.44 0.70 -6.29
CA SER A 240 13.61 1.06 -5.14
C SER A 240 12.24 1.62 -5.50
N VAL A 241 12.11 2.24 -6.69
CA VAL A 241 10.88 2.86 -7.17
C VAL A 241 10.33 2.04 -8.32
N ARG A 242 9.09 1.57 -8.15
CA ARG A 242 8.39 0.74 -9.13
C ARG A 242 6.91 1.09 -9.16
N LEU A 243 6.34 1.01 -10.37
CA LEU A 243 4.92 1.11 -10.67
C LEU A 243 4.45 -0.27 -11.14
N LEU A 244 3.31 -0.73 -10.63
CA LEU A 244 2.77 -2.07 -10.99
C LEU A 244 1.60 -2.02 -11.98
N ILE A 245 0.85 -0.92 -12.00
CA ILE A 245 -0.27 -0.69 -12.90
C ILE A 245 -0.01 0.51 -13.82
N LEU A 246 0.52 1.61 -13.26
CA LEU A 246 0.67 2.84 -14.01
C LEU A 246 1.83 2.74 -15.01
N PRO A 247 1.62 3.03 -16.30
CA PRO A 247 2.67 2.96 -17.30
C PRO A 247 3.65 4.14 -17.13
N GLU A 248 4.95 3.86 -17.13
CA GLU A 248 5.97 4.93 -17.02
C GLU A 248 5.88 5.96 -18.16
N THR A 249 5.36 5.54 -19.31
CA THR A 249 5.19 6.42 -20.49
C THR A 249 4.23 7.58 -20.23
N THR A 250 3.20 7.40 -19.39
CA THR A 250 2.29 8.50 -19.04
C THR A 250 2.96 9.51 -18.13
N LEU A 251 3.79 9.05 -17.19
CA LEU A 251 4.62 9.91 -16.36
C LEU A 251 5.59 10.75 -17.20
N TYR A 252 6.36 10.11 -18.08
CA TYR A 252 7.31 10.85 -18.93
C TYR A 252 6.63 11.81 -19.91
N ARG A 253 5.44 11.46 -20.41
CA ARG A 253 4.62 12.37 -21.24
C ARG A 253 4.14 13.58 -20.44
N HIS A 254 3.74 13.39 -19.17
CA HIS A 254 3.34 14.48 -18.27
C HIS A 254 4.49 15.46 -18.02
N LEU A 255 5.71 14.96 -17.90
CA LEU A 255 6.93 15.77 -17.76
C LEU A 255 7.37 16.43 -19.06
N GLY A 256 7.05 15.83 -20.21
CA GLY A 256 7.21 16.41 -21.54
C GLY A 256 7.84 15.45 -22.55
N ALA A 257 8.98 14.85 -22.22
CA ALA A 257 9.66 13.91 -23.12
C ALA A 257 10.50 12.89 -22.34
N TYR A 258 10.59 11.68 -22.86
CA TYR A 258 11.54 10.68 -22.36
C TYR A 258 12.96 10.98 -22.87
N VAL A 259 13.93 10.99 -21.96
CA VAL A 259 15.35 11.24 -22.23
C VAL A 259 16.14 9.97 -21.89
N LYS A 260 16.91 9.47 -22.86
CA LYS A 260 17.76 8.28 -22.70
C LYS A 260 19.11 8.64 -22.08
N GLY A 261 19.76 7.67 -21.45
CA GLY A 261 21.13 7.80 -20.95
C GLY A 261 21.25 8.72 -19.73
N CYS A 262 20.27 8.66 -18.83
CA CYS A 262 20.29 9.37 -17.57
C CYS A 262 20.76 8.44 -16.45
N GLU A 263 21.72 8.89 -15.65
CA GLU A 263 22.28 8.07 -14.55
C GLU A 263 21.42 8.15 -13.29
N SER A 264 20.66 9.24 -13.13
CA SER A 264 19.78 9.46 -11.99
C SER A 264 18.51 10.22 -12.40
N PRO A 265 17.44 10.15 -11.57
CA PRO A 265 16.26 10.99 -11.76
C PRO A 265 16.56 12.49 -11.84
N MET A 266 17.53 12.97 -11.05
CA MET A 266 17.97 14.37 -11.10
C MET A 266 18.62 14.71 -12.44
N ASP A 267 19.53 13.87 -12.94
CA ASP A 267 20.17 14.03 -14.24
C ASP A 267 19.15 14.06 -15.38
N TYR A 268 18.12 13.20 -15.31
CA TYR A 268 16.98 13.24 -16.24
C TYR A 268 16.27 14.61 -16.21
N LEU A 269 15.91 15.12 -15.02
CA LEU A 269 15.19 16.39 -14.90
C LEU A 269 16.03 17.55 -15.43
N VAL A 270 17.33 17.61 -15.09
CA VAL A 270 18.24 18.65 -15.60
C VAL A 270 18.36 18.59 -17.12
N LYS A 271 18.58 17.40 -17.69
CA LYS A 271 18.66 17.22 -19.16
C LYS A 271 17.36 17.60 -19.86
N LEU A 272 16.20 17.23 -19.31
CA LEU A 272 14.88 17.57 -19.86
C LEU A 272 14.67 19.08 -19.98
N HIS A 273 15.12 19.85 -18.98
CA HIS A 273 15.07 21.31 -19.03
C HIS A 273 16.10 21.89 -19.99
N ALA A 274 17.32 21.32 -20.05
CA ALA A 274 18.37 21.77 -20.96
C ALA A 274 17.97 21.63 -22.44
N ILE A 275 17.21 20.59 -22.80
CA ILE A 275 16.71 20.39 -24.17
C ILE A 275 15.44 21.20 -24.50
N GLY A 276 14.91 21.98 -23.55
CA GLY A 276 13.73 22.82 -23.76
C GLY A 276 12.42 22.05 -23.96
N ARG A 277 12.33 20.79 -23.50
CA ARG A 277 11.12 19.95 -23.61
C ARG A 277 10.36 19.77 -22.29
N ALA A 278 10.78 20.48 -21.24
CA ALA A 278 10.13 20.46 -19.94
C ALA A 278 8.74 21.11 -19.99
N THR A 279 7.72 20.43 -19.45
CA THR A 279 6.40 21.03 -19.23
C THR A 279 6.38 21.88 -17.95
N PRO A 280 5.35 22.71 -17.72
CA PRO A 280 5.19 23.41 -16.44
C PRO A 280 5.23 22.49 -15.21
N ALA A 281 4.72 21.26 -15.35
CA ALA A 281 4.78 20.25 -14.30
C ALA A 281 6.21 19.80 -13.99
N ALA A 282 7.09 19.75 -15.00
CA ALA A 282 8.49 19.40 -14.84
C ALA A 282 9.28 20.50 -14.10
N HIS A 283 8.87 21.77 -14.20
CA HIS A 283 9.48 22.87 -13.44
C HIS A 283 9.36 22.61 -11.94
N ASP A 284 8.14 22.33 -11.45
CA ASP A 284 7.90 21.98 -10.06
C ASP A 284 8.64 20.71 -9.65
N TRP A 285 8.67 19.71 -10.53
CA TRP A 285 9.40 18.47 -10.28
C TRP A 285 10.89 18.72 -10.04
N LEU A 286 11.52 19.57 -10.84
CA LEU A 286 12.94 19.92 -10.69
C LEU A 286 13.18 20.77 -9.42
N LEU A 287 12.33 21.76 -9.16
CA LEU A 287 12.43 22.60 -7.96
C LEU A 287 12.31 21.76 -6.69
N CYS A 288 11.30 20.89 -6.60
CA CYS A 288 11.14 19.97 -5.49
C CYS A 288 12.26 18.94 -5.41
N ALA A 289 12.83 18.49 -6.54
CA ALA A 289 14.00 17.61 -6.53
C ALA A 289 15.20 18.28 -5.83
N TYR A 290 15.46 19.57 -6.11
CA TYR A 290 16.52 20.30 -5.41
C TYR A 290 16.25 20.41 -3.91
N LEU A 291 15.00 20.68 -3.52
CA LEU A 291 14.61 20.75 -2.11
C LEU A 291 14.76 19.40 -1.39
N LEU A 292 14.39 18.29 -2.04
CA LEU A 292 14.57 16.93 -1.52
C LEU A 292 16.06 16.56 -1.35
N GLU A 293 16.94 17.11 -2.19
CA GLU A 293 18.38 16.97 -1.99
C GLU A 293 18.95 17.91 -0.94
N GLY A 294 18.16 18.86 -0.42
CA GLY A 294 18.65 19.95 0.43
C GLY A 294 19.54 20.95 -0.31
N ASN A 295 19.54 20.93 -1.65
CA ASN A 295 20.33 21.84 -2.48
C ASN A 295 19.58 23.17 -2.69
N MET A 296 19.58 23.99 -1.64
CA MET A 296 18.90 25.29 -1.66
C MET A 296 19.53 26.28 -2.64
N ASP A 297 20.83 26.16 -2.96
CA ASP A 297 21.48 27.06 -3.93
C ASP A 297 20.95 26.82 -5.35
N ALA A 298 20.88 25.55 -5.76
CA ALA A 298 20.32 25.20 -7.06
C ALA A 298 18.84 25.56 -7.16
N PHE A 299 18.07 25.32 -6.09
CA PHE A 299 16.68 25.76 -6.00
C PHE A 299 16.54 27.27 -6.17
N ALA A 300 17.26 28.08 -5.37
CA ALA A 300 17.19 29.54 -5.43
C ALA A 300 17.59 30.06 -6.82
N ASN A 301 18.62 29.50 -7.44
CA ASN A 301 19.04 29.92 -8.78
C ASN A 301 18.05 29.51 -9.89
N ALA A 302 17.31 28.41 -9.72
CA ALA A 302 16.36 27.91 -10.70
C ALA A 302 14.97 28.57 -10.57
N LEU A 303 14.54 28.90 -9.35
CA LEU A 303 13.18 29.39 -9.06
C LEU A 303 12.73 30.59 -9.93
N PRO A 304 13.54 31.67 -10.11
CA PRO A 304 13.14 32.84 -10.90
C PRO A 304 12.92 32.55 -12.38
N ARG A 305 13.40 31.41 -12.89
CA ARG A 305 13.19 31.01 -14.28
C ARG A 305 11.76 30.54 -14.55
N TYR A 306 11.06 30.10 -13.50
CA TYR A 306 9.74 29.48 -13.60
C TYR A 306 8.66 30.23 -12.83
N TYR A 307 9.05 30.99 -11.81
CA TYR A 307 8.14 31.75 -10.96
C TYR A 307 8.49 33.24 -10.95
N ASP A 308 7.46 34.07 -11.04
CA ASP A 308 7.57 35.49 -10.76
C ASP A 308 7.58 35.70 -9.25
N LEU A 309 8.73 36.13 -8.71
CA LEU A 309 8.93 36.35 -7.27
C LEU A 309 8.04 37.47 -6.70
N LYS A 310 7.39 38.27 -7.54
CA LYS A 310 6.43 39.30 -7.12
C LYS A 310 5.04 38.71 -6.86
N LYS A 311 4.76 37.51 -7.34
CA LYS A 311 3.48 36.81 -7.14
C LYS A 311 3.55 35.90 -5.91
N PRO A 312 2.39 35.53 -5.34
CA PRO A 312 2.35 34.52 -4.28
C PRO A 312 3.04 33.23 -4.72
N LEU A 313 4.06 32.85 -3.97
CA LEU A 313 4.81 31.62 -4.18
C LEU A 313 4.18 30.47 -3.37
N PRO A 314 4.30 29.22 -3.85
CA PRO A 314 3.90 28.06 -3.09
C PRO A 314 4.49 28.01 -1.69
N LYS A 315 3.72 27.50 -0.71
CA LYS A 315 4.09 27.41 0.72
C LYS A 315 5.52 26.93 0.94
N HIS A 316 5.88 25.76 0.40
CA HIS A 316 7.19 25.18 0.65
C HIS A 316 8.33 25.91 -0.07
N TYR A 317 8.03 26.63 -1.14
CA TYR A 317 9.02 27.47 -1.82
C TYR A 317 9.32 28.72 -0.99
N ARG A 318 8.29 29.31 -0.36
CA ARG A 318 8.47 30.41 0.61
C ARG A 318 9.27 29.94 1.82
N GLU A 319 8.88 28.81 2.42
CA GLU A 319 9.61 28.20 3.55
C GLU A 319 11.10 27.96 3.19
N ALA A 320 11.38 27.44 1.99
CA ALA A 320 12.74 27.21 1.52
C ALA A 320 13.54 28.51 1.33
N LEU A 321 12.93 29.57 0.79
CA LEU A 321 13.59 30.87 0.62
C LEU A 321 13.87 31.57 1.96
N THR A 322 12.97 31.47 2.94
CA THR A 322 13.20 31.98 4.30
C THR A 322 14.41 31.26 4.91
N LEU A 323 14.40 29.93 4.90
CA LEU A 323 15.53 29.13 5.41
C LEU A 323 16.84 29.46 4.67
N TYR A 324 16.79 29.62 3.35
CA TYR A 324 17.94 29.99 2.54
C TYR A 324 18.54 31.34 2.94
N THR A 325 17.70 32.36 3.16
CA THR A 325 18.11 33.72 3.55
C THR A 325 18.83 33.72 4.90
N HIS A 326 18.37 32.91 5.85
CA HIS A 326 19.00 32.77 7.18
C HIS A 326 20.26 31.90 7.20
N THR A 327 20.36 30.94 6.29
CA THR A 327 21.47 29.97 6.28
C THR A 327 22.67 30.48 5.49
N ARG A 328 22.47 31.36 4.50
CA ARG A 328 23.53 31.80 3.59
C ARG A 328 24.06 33.18 3.95
N LYS A 329 25.40 33.32 3.93
CA LYS A 329 26.09 34.59 4.16
C LYS A 329 25.79 35.63 3.05
N HIS A 330 25.69 35.17 1.81
CA HIS A 330 25.41 36.00 0.63
C HIS A 330 24.32 35.33 -0.23
N PRO A 331 23.04 35.44 0.16
CA PRO A 331 21.95 34.83 -0.59
C PRO A 331 21.75 35.49 -1.95
N SER A 332 21.60 34.71 -3.02
CA SER A 332 21.33 35.25 -4.37
C SER A 332 19.92 35.85 -4.49
N ILE A 333 19.00 35.38 -3.65
CA ILE A 333 17.62 35.85 -3.55
C ILE A 333 17.31 36.13 -2.09
N VAL A 334 16.80 37.34 -1.82
CA VAL A 334 16.30 37.71 -0.49
C VAL A 334 14.78 37.74 -0.56
N TYR A 335 14.15 36.82 0.17
CA TYR A 335 12.70 36.76 0.32
C TYR A 335 12.31 37.28 1.70
N LYS A 336 11.29 38.13 1.77
CA LYS A 336 10.80 38.71 3.03
C LYS A 336 9.29 38.57 3.12
N ASP A 337 8.84 37.80 4.10
CA ASP A 337 7.44 37.64 4.49
C ASP A 337 7.39 37.74 6.02
N PRO A 338 6.88 38.85 6.60
CA PRO A 338 6.92 39.07 8.05
C PRO A 338 6.21 37.98 8.86
N VAL A 339 5.16 37.37 8.31
CA VAL A 339 4.40 36.32 9.00
C VAL A 339 5.24 35.04 9.03
N LEU A 340 5.79 34.65 7.89
CA LEU A 340 6.62 33.46 7.79
C LEU A 340 7.94 33.59 8.57
N GLU A 341 8.46 34.81 8.69
CA GLU A 341 9.64 35.11 9.48
C GLU A 341 9.38 34.88 10.98
N ALA A 342 8.24 35.35 11.50
CA ALA A 342 7.84 35.09 12.88
C ALA A 342 7.66 33.59 13.14
N ASP A 343 6.99 32.86 12.23
CA ASP A 343 6.83 31.40 12.33
C ASP A 343 8.20 30.67 12.36
N TYR A 344 9.18 31.18 11.60
CA TYR A 344 10.53 30.63 11.54
C TYR A 344 11.33 30.93 12.81
N GLU A 345 11.18 32.12 13.41
CA GLU A 345 11.79 32.47 14.70
C GLU A 345 11.26 31.55 15.82
N ASP A 346 9.95 31.29 15.85
CA ASP A 346 9.34 30.35 16.79
C ASP A 346 9.88 28.92 16.60
N TYR A 347 10.03 28.47 15.35
CA TYR A 347 10.66 27.20 15.02
C TYR A 347 12.10 27.13 15.55
N GLN A 348 12.90 28.18 15.38
CA GLN A 348 14.27 28.23 15.92
C GLN A 348 14.29 28.26 17.45
N ALA A 349 13.40 29.01 18.09
CA ALA A 349 13.29 29.07 19.53
C ALA A 349 12.96 27.69 20.12
N LEU A 350 12.06 26.95 19.46
CA LEU A 350 11.73 25.57 19.83
C LEU A 350 12.92 24.63 19.68
N CYS A 351 13.71 24.77 18.60
CA CYS A 351 14.95 24.01 18.42
C CYS A 351 15.96 24.24 19.56
N ARG A 352 16.10 25.50 20.02
CA ARG A 352 17.04 25.88 21.09
C ARG A 352 16.59 25.44 22.48
N LYS A 353 15.27 25.45 22.75
CA LYS A 353 14.69 25.04 24.04
C LYS A 353 14.85 23.55 24.31
N THR A 354 14.79 22.72 23.28
CA THR A 354 14.87 21.26 23.43
C THR A 354 16.31 20.78 23.29
N ALA A 355 16.97 20.45 24.40
CA ALA A 355 18.38 20.03 24.42
C ALA A 355 18.57 18.61 23.85
N ASP A 356 17.69 17.67 24.20
CA ASP A 356 17.78 16.28 23.75
C ASP A 356 17.41 16.13 22.26
N ALA A 357 18.22 15.38 21.51
CA ALA A 357 18.08 15.24 20.06
C ALA A 357 16.81 14.45 19.67
N GLN A 358 16.49 13.39 20.41
CA GLN A 358 15.32 12.54 20.15
C GLN A 358 14.02 13.29 20.48
N CYS A 359 14.00 13.95 21.64
CA CYS A 359 12.91 14.81 22.06
C CYS A 359 12.70 15.97 21.07
N ARG A 360 13.79 16.59 20.59
CA ARG A 360 13.71 17.67 19.59
C ARG A 360 13.07 17.18 18.30
N TYR A 361 13.46 16.01 17.79
CA TYR A 361 12.86 15.45 16.59
C TYR A 361 11.35 15.26 16.75
N SER A 362 10.89 14.64 17.86
CA SER A 362 9.46 14.41 18.09
C SER A 362 8.68 15.72 18.18
N VAL A 363 9.16 16.67 18.99
CA VAL A 363 8.48 17.96 19.20
C VAL A 363 8.41 18.77 17.91
N LEU A 364 9.50 18.80 17.12
CA LEU A 364 9.50 19.49 15.84
C LEU A 364 8.59 18.79 14.81
N ARG A 365 8.53 17.46 14.83
CA ARG A 365 7.62 16.71 13.94
C ARG A 365 6.16 17.03 14.26
N ASP A 366 5.81 17.11 15.53
CA ASP A 366 4.42 17.29 15.94
C ASP A 366 3.93 18.73 15.66
N SER A 367 4.78 19.74 15.82
CA SER A 367 4.43 21.15 15.56
C SER A 367 4.69 21.63 14.12
N TYR A 368 5.76 21.15 13.49
CA TYR A 368 6.25 21.66 12.20
C TYR A 368 6.45 20.55 11.15
N GLY A 369 5.93 19.34 11.38
CA GLY A 369 6.16 18.17 10.52
C GLY A 369 5.79 18.36 9.06
N GLY A 370 4.80 19.22 8.78
CA GLY A 370 4.35 19.55 7.42
C GLY A 370 5.05 20.76 6.78
N THR A 371 6.25 21.12 7.25
CA THR A 371 7.05 22.24 6.70
C THR A 371 8.34 21.74 6.09
N PHE A 372 8.86 22.48 5.11
CA PHE A 372 10.17 22.22 4.56
C PHE A 372 11.30 22.35 5.60
N TRP A 373 11.14 23.21 6.61
CA TRP A 373 12.13 23.38 7.67
C TRP A 373 12.35 22.09 8.46
N PHE A 374 11.27 21.42 8.85
CA PHE A 374 11.36 20.12 9.52
C PHE A 374 12.01 19.07 8.62
N TYR A 375 11.60 19.01 7.34
CA TYR A 375 12.22 18.09 6.38
C TYR A 375 13.73 18.33 6.26
N TYR A 376 14.17 19.58 6.10
CA TYR A 376 15.58 19.93 5.98
C TYR A 376 16.38 19.62 7.25
N TYR A 377 15.80 19.87 8.43
CA TYR A 377 16.39 19.46 9.70
C TYR A 377 16.57 17.94 9.77
N ALA A 378 15.53 17.18 9.44
CA ALA A 378 15.58 15.72 9.46
C ALA A 378 16.60 15.17 8.46
N LEU A 379 16.70 15.79 7.27
CA LEU A 379 17.71 15.45 6.27
C LEU A 379 19.14 15.63 6.82
N LYS A 380 19.41 16.72 7.55
CA LYS A 380 20.75 17.02 8.08
C LYS A 380 21.14 16.17 9.29
N HIS A 381 20.18 15.78 10.13
CA HIS A 381 20.46 15.16 11.42
C HIS A 381 20.11 13.66 11.50
N HIS A 382 19.21 13.17 10.64
CA HIS A 382 18.71 11.79 10.69
C HIS A 382 18.88 11.02 9.36
N GLY A 383 19.48 11.63 8.33
CA GLY A 383 19.86 10.93 7.09
C GLY A 383 18.67 10.32 6.33
N MET A 384 17.57 11.08 6.21
CA MET A 384 16.38 10.70 5.44
C MET A 384 16.65 10.42 3.95
#